data_AF-A0A3S3P5G9-F1
#
_entry.id   AF-A0A3S3P5G9-F1
#
_cell.length_a   1.000
_cell.length_b   1.000
_cell.length_c   1.000
_cell.angle_alpha   90.00
_cell.angle_beta   90.00
_cell.angle_gamma   90.00
#
_symmetry.space_group_name_H-M   'P 1'
#
loop_
_entity.id
_entity.type
_entity.pdbx_description
1 polymer ?
#
loop_
_entity_poly.entity_id
_entity_poly.type
_entity_poly.pdbx_seq_one_letter_code
_entity_poly.pdbx_strand_id
1 'polypeptide(L)'
;DTSNRELLRNLEQKCVRSLNGCRVTDDILQLVPNHESFRLALRAIKFWAKRMGIYSNALGYLGGVSWAMLVARTCQLYPNAVASTLVHKFFLVFSQWPWPKPVLLRNMKEETGNLGLPVWDPRVNLSDRYHLMPIITPAYPQQNSTFNVTTSTRTIIINEFKNALAICDSIAAGKAEWKDLFEPVNFFSKYRHFIALIITSQPEWIGLVESKIRLLVHSLEKHKCIKLAHVNPNTYTRTVSNANEDSNSNSEKSNSENVETMWFIGLQFDKSEVVNIDLTTDIRIFIETVRQTAIQSQRYREDMKIDTKHVKRKELSSYLPPEVLKKTPKSGKVIK
;
A
#
# COMPACT_ATOMS: atom_id res chain seq x y z
N ASP A 1 -5.67 -31.97 0.91
CA ASP A 1 -5.31 -31.27 -0.33
C ASP A 1 -6.38 -30.21 -0.61
N THR A 2 -6.03 -28.93 -0.53
CA THR A 2 -6.97 -27.80 -0.76
C THR A 2 -7.13 -27.42 -2.22
N SER A 3 -6.40 -28.06 -3.14
CA SER A 3 -6.45 -27.76 -4.58
C SER A 3 -7.81 -28.10 -5.20
N ASN A 4 -8.52 -29.10 -4.66
CA ASN A 4 -9.81 -29.54 -5.20
C ASN A 4 -10.89 -28.45 -5.06
N ARG A 5 -11.35 -27.94 -6.21
CA ARG A 5 -12.39 -26.90 -6.32
C ARG A 5 -13.74 -27.34 -5.73
N GLU A 6 -14.06 -28.62 -5.76
CA GLU A 6 -15.31 -29.16 -5.22
C GLU A 6 -15.46 -28.92 -3.72
N LEU A 7 -14.33 -28.70 -3.01
CA LEU A 7 -14.33 -28.30 -1.61
C LEU A 7 -14.99 -26.94 -1.37
N LEU A 8 -15.16 -26.12 -2.42
CA LEU A 8 -15.82 -24.82 -2.32
C LEU A 8 -17.34 -24.89 -2.49
N ARG A 9 -17.88 -26.05 -2.90
CA ARG A 9 -19.31 -26.19 -3.15
C ARG A 9 -20.09 -25.95 -1.85
N ASN A 10 -21.11 -25.09 -1.93
CA ASN A 10 -22.00 -24.72 -0.83
C ASN A 10 -21.29 -24.09 0.39
N LEU A 11 -20.04 -23.62 0.23
CA LEU A 11 -19.38 -22.86 1.30
C LEU A 11 -19.83 -21.40 1.31
N GLU A 12 -19.96 -20.84 2.51
CA GLU A 12 -20.15 -19.40 2.67
C GLU A 12 -18.95 -18.60 2.11
N GLN A 13 -19.23 -17.39 1.62
CA GLN A 13 -18.21 -16.51 1.03
C GLN A 13 -17.03 -16.23 1.98
N LYS A 14 -17.26 -16.21 3.30
CA LYS A 14 -16.18 -16.06 4.29
C LYS A 14 -15.25 -17.28 4.31
N CYS A 15 -15.80 -18.49 4.30
CA CYS A 15 -15.04 -19.74 4.26
C CYS A 15 -14.24 -19.87 2.96
N VAL A 16 -14.84 -19.54 1.81
CA VAL A 16 -14.15 -19.51 0.51
C VAL A 16 -12.95 -18.57 0.55
N ARG A 17 -13.10 -17.37 1.12
CA ARG A 17 -11.99 -16.42 1.27
C ARG A 17 -10.86 -16.95 2.14
N SER A 18 -11.19 -17.63 3.25
CA SER A 18 -10.19 -18.24 4.14
C SER A 18 -9.40 -19.35 3.43
N LEU A 19 -10.06 -20.21 2.66
CA LEU A 19 -9.41 -21.29 1.90
C LEU A 19 -8.57 -20.77 0.73
N ASN A 20 -8.98 -19.66 0.11
CA ASN A 20 -8.26 -19.08 -1.02
C ASN A 20 -6.84 -18.62 -0.66
N GLY A 21 -6.55 -18.29 0.60
CA GLY A 21 -5.19 -17.92 1.02
C GLY A 21 -4.17 -19.02 0.74
N CYS A 22 -4.46 -20.25 1.15
CA CYS A 22 -3.60 -21.41 0.91
C CYS A 22 -3.57 -21.77 -0.58
N ARG A 23 -4.75 -21.86 -1.21
CA ARG A 23 -4.89 -22.27 -2.62
C ARG A 23 -4.14 -21.35 -3.58
N VAL A 24 -4.20 -20.03 -3.35
CA VAL A 24 -3.44 -19.07 -4.16
C VAL A 24 -1.93 -19.26 -3.98
N THR A 25 -1.47 -19.55 -2.77
CA THR A 25 -0.04 -19.77 -2.51
C THR A 25 0.45 -21.04 -3.22
N ASP A 26 -0.31 -22.14 -3.11
CA ASP A 26 0.00 -23.40 -3.79
C ASP A 26 0.00 -23.24 -5.31
N ASP A 27 -1.02 -22.57 -5.86
CA ASP A 27 -1.11 -22.27 -7.29
C ASP A 27 0.07 -21.42 -7.78
N ILE A 28 0.49 -20.40 -7.03
CA ILE A 28 1.67 -19.58 -7.40
C ILE A 28 2.90 -20.47 -7.50
N LEU A 29 3.13 -21.37 -6.53
CA LEU A 29 4.28 -22.26 -6.52
C LEU A 29 4.25 -23.24 -7.71
N GLN A 30 3.09 -23.81 -8.03
CA GLN A 30 2.94 -24.70 -9.18
C GLN A 30 3.15 -23.99 -10.53
N LEU A 31 2.90 -22.68 -10.59
CA LEU A 31 2.97 -21.88 -11.82
C LEU A 31 4.34 -21.25 -12.08
N VAL A 32 5.31 -21.40 -11.18
CA VAL A 32 6.67 -20.87 -11.36
C VAL A 32 7.66 -21.95 -11.78
N PRO A 33 8.49 -21.72 -12.82
CA PRO A 33 9.38 -22.74 -13.37
C PRO A 33 10.57 -23.08 -12.46
N ASN A 34 11.08 -22.11 -11.69
CA ASN A 34 12.20 -22.32 -10.77
C ASN A 34 11.89 -21.68 -9.41
N HIS A 35 11.69 -22.54 -8.39
CA HIS A 35 11.27 -22.10 -7.06
C HIS A 35 12.34 -21.30 -6.32
N GLU A 36 13.62 -21.61 -6.52
CA GLU A 36 14.73 -20.93 -5.82
C GLU A 36 14.89 -19.50 -6.33
N SER A 37 14.95 -19.34 -7.66
CA SER A 37 15.04 -18.04 -8.31
C SER A 37 13.81 -17.18 -8.01
N PHE A 38 12.61 -17.76 -8.02
CA PHE A 38 11.38 -17.09 -7.60
C PHE A 38 11.46 -16.59 -6.16
N ARG A 39 11.85 -17.44 -5.19
CA ARG A 39 11.92 -17.07 -3.77
C ARG A 39 12.92 -15.95 -3.53
N LEU A 40 14.10 -16.02 -4.14
CA LEU A 40 15.13 -15.00 -3.98
C LEU A 40 14.72 -13.67 -4.61
N ALA A 41 14.18 -13.69 -5.83
CA ALA A 41 13.64 -12.48 -6.48
C ALA A 41 12.48 -11.87 -5.67
N LEU A 42 11.56 -12.70 -5.16
CA LEU A 42 10.45 -12.23 -4.33
C LEU A 42 10.93 -11.58 -3.02
N ARG A 43 11.96 -12.14 -2.38
CA ARG A 43 12.57 -11.52 -1.19
C ARG A 43 13.13 -10.14 -1.52
N ALA A 44 13.89 -10.01 -2.62
CA ALA A 44 14.43 -8.73 -3.07
C ALA A 44 13.33 -7.71 -3.37
N ILE A 45 12.29 -8.08 -4.13
CA ILE A 45 11.17 -7.20 -4.48
C ILE A 45 10.36 -6.78 -3.25
N LYS A 46 10.07 -7.69 -2.32
CA LYS A 46 9.36 -7.33 -1.07
C LYS A 46 10.19 -6.40 -0.20
N PHE A 47 11.50 -6.60 -0.13
CA PHE A 47 12.40 -5.72 0.60
C PHE A 47 12.44 -4.33 -0.03
N TRP A 48 12.64 -4.26 -1.35
CA TRP A 48 12.56 -3.03 -2.13
C TRP A 48 11.24 -2.28 -1.93
N ALA A 49 10.09 -2.94 -2.08
CA ALA A 49 8.77 -2.33 -1.96
C ALA A 49 8.53 -1.72 -0.57
N LYS A 50 9.01 -2.37 0.50
CA LYS A 50 8.97 -1.82 1.87
C LYS A 50 9.84 -0.57 2.01
N ARG A 51 11.06 -0.59 1.46
CA ARG A 51 12.00 0.54 1.48
C ARG A 51 11.52 1.73 0.66
N MET A 52 10.76 1.48 -0.40
CA MET A 52 10.10 2.49 -1.23
C MET A 52 8.77 3.00 -0.67
N GLY A 53 8.27 2.44 0.44
CA GLY A 53 7.00 2.87 1.03
C GLY A 53 5.77 2.53 0.17
N ILE A 54 5.81 1.43 -0.59
CA ILE A 54 4.72 0.99 -1.47
C ILE A 54 4.23 -0.44 -1.14
N TYR A 55 4.35 -0.84 0.14
CA TYR A 55 3.93 -2.14 0.63
C TYR A 55 2.83 -1.97 1.69
N SER A 56 1.56 -1.95 1.28
CA SER A 56 0.37 -2.02 2.16
C SER A 56 -0.91 -2.08 1.32
N ASN A 57 -1.62 -3.21 1.35
CA ASN A 57 -2.92 -3.32 0.64
C ASN A 57 -4.02 -2.46 1.27
N ALA A 58 -3.97 -2.25 2.60
CA ALA A 58 -4.94 -1.42 3.31
C ALA A 58 -4.89 0.04 2.86
N LEU A 59 -3.68 0.54 2.57
CA LEU A 59 -3.43 1.91 2.14
C LEU A 59 -3.46 2.10 0.62
N GLY A 60 -3.90 1.09 -0.13
CA GLY A 60 -4.03 1.16 -1.58
C GLY A 60 -2.75 0.90 -2.37
N TYR A 61 -1.71 0.34 -1.74
CA TYR A 61 -0.56 -0.24 -2.44
C TYR A 61 -0.70 -1.76 -2.58
N LEU A 62 0.38 -2.45 -2.92
CA LEU A 62 0.38 -3.89 -3.11
C LEU A 62 0.66 -4.62 -1.80
N GLY A 63 -0.10 -5.69 -1.57
CA GLY A 63 0.14 -6.66 -0.50
C GLY A 63 1.11 -7.76 -0.92
N GLY A 64 1.46 -8.63 0.04
CA GLY A 64 2.46 -9.69 -0.19
C GLY A 64 2.11 -10.66 -1.32
N VAL A 65 0.83 -11.04 -1.44
CA VAL A 65 0.34 -11.94 -2.49
C VAL A 65 0.40 -11.26 -3.86
N SER A 66 0.03 -9.97 -3.95
CA SER A 66 0.12 -9.20 -5.20
C SER A 66 1.56 -9.11 -5.70
N TRP A 67 2.53 -8.82 -4.82
CA TRP A 67 3.95 -8.85 -5.17
C TRP A 67 4.41 -10.25 -5.62
N ALA A 68 3.97 -11.31 -4.95
CA ALA A 68 4.28 -12.69 -5.33
C ALA A 68 3.77 -13.02 -6.74
N MET A 69 2.55 -12.62 -7.08
CA MET A 69 1.99 -12.85 -8.41
C MET A 69 2.71 -12.05 -9.50
N LEU A 70 3.11 -10.81 -9.24
CA LEU A 70 3.93 -10.06 -10.20
C LEU A 70 5.27 -10.75 -10.46
N VAL A 71 5.98 -11.18 -9.40
CA VAL A 71 7.26 -11.89 -9.54
C VAL A 71 7.07 -13.24 -10.23
N ALA A 72 6.00 -13.98 -9.90
CA ALA A 72 5.67 -15.24 -10.56
C ALA A 72 5.44 -15.03 -12.06
N ARG A 73 4.72 -13.96 -12.44
CA ARG A 73 4.54 -13.61 -13.86
C ARG A 73 5.86 -13.32 -14.55
N THR A 74 6.78 -12.61 -13.91
CA THR A 74 8.14 -12.40 -14.45
C THR A 74 8.88 -13.74 -14.62
N CYS A 75 8.75 -14.67 -13.67
CA CYS A 75 9.37 -16.00 -13.79
C CYS A 75 8.81 -16.79 -14.98
N GLN A 76 7.49 -16.71 -15.25
CA GLN A 76 6.88 -17.35 -16.42
C GLN A 76 7.42 -16.79 -17.75
N LEU A 77 7.71 -15.49 -17.80
CA LEU A 77 8.25 -14.83 -18.99
C LEU A 77 9.74 -15.13 -19.20
N TYR A 78 10.47 -15.48 -18.14
CA TYR A 78 11.92 -15.72 -18.16
C TYR A 78 12.26 -17.00 -17.36
N PRO A 79 11.89 -18.19 -17.86
CA PRO A 79 11.88 -19.43 -17.07
C PRO A 79 13.25 -19.91 -16.58
N ASN A 80 14.31 -19.56 -17.33
CA ASN A 80 15.69 -19.98 -17.04
C ASN A 80 16.52 -18.87 -16.40
N ALA A 81 15.92 -17.72 -16.07
CA ALA A 81 16.64 -16.59 -15.51
C ALA A 81 16.93 -16.76 -14.02
N VAL A 82 18.14 -16.41 -13.61
CA VAL A 82 18.53 -16.31 -12.20
C VAL A 82 17.89 -15.09 -11.53
N ALA A 83 17.87 -15.07 -10.20
CA ALA A 83 17.18 -14.04 -9.41
C ALA A 83 17.59 -12.59 -9.75
N SER A 84 18.88 -12.32 -9.98
CA SER A 84 19.34 -10.97 -10.35
C SER A 84 18.74 -10.49 -11.68
N THR A 85 18.66 -11.38 -12.66
CA THR A 85 18.03 -11.11 -13.96
C THR A 85 16.53 -10.96 -13.80
N LEU A 86 15.87 -11.79 -12.98
CA LEU A 86 14.44 -11.67 -12.70
C LEU A 86 14.08 -10.33 -12.05
N VAL A 87 14.90 -9.82 -11.11
CA VAL A 87 14.66 -8.51 -10.50
C VAL A 87 14.77 -7.37 -11.54
N HIS A 88 15.77 -7.41 -12.43
CA HIS A 88 15.87 -6.45 -13.53
C HIS A 88 14.65 -6.54 -14.47
N LYS A 89 14.33 -7.75 -14.93
CA LYS A 89 13.18 -7.99 -15.84
C LYS A 89 11.85 -7.65 -15.21
N PHE A 90 11.70 -7.81 -13.89
CA PHE A 90 10.51 -7.40 -13.16
C PHE A 90 10.23 -5.90 -13.36
N PHE A 91 11.23 -5.04 -13.12
CA PHE A 91 11.07 -3.60 -13.31
C PHE A 91 10.88 -3.23 -14.78
N LEU A 92 11.55 -3.92 -15.70
CA LEU A 92 11.35 -3.72 -17.14
C LEU A 92 9.91 -4.00 -17.54
N VAL A 93 9.38 -5.17 -17.18
CA VAL A 93 8.02 -5.60 -17.54
C VAL A 93 6.97 -4.66 -16.94
N PHE A 94 7.05 -4.36 -15.64
CA PHE A 94 5.98 -3.63 -14.95
C PHE A 94 6.06 -2.10 -15.06
N SER A 95 7.21 -1.54 -15.42
CA SER A 95 7.31 -0.11 -15.79
C SER A 95 6.67 0.19 -17.16
N GLN A 96 6.60 -0.81 -18.04
CA GLN A 96 6.04 -0.70 -19.39
C GLN A 96 4.68 -1.41 -19.53
N TRP A 97 4.19 -2.04 -18.47
CA TRP A 97 2.94 -2.78 -18.53
C TRP A 97 1.77 -1.85 -18.85
N PRO A 98 0.92 -2.19 -19.83
CA PRO A 98 -0.16 -1.32 -20.30
C PRO A 98 -1.37 -1.39 -19.34
N TRP A 99 -1.21 -0.87 -18.13
CA TRP A 99 -2.31 -0.76 -17.16
C TRP A 99 -3.50 0.01 -17.77
N PRO A 100 -4.75 -0.45 -17.59
CA PRO A 100 -5.23 -1.45 -16.63
C PRO A 100 -5.30 -2.89 -17.18
N LYS A 101 -4.52 -3.27 -18.20
CA LYS A 101 -4.47 -4.69 -18.64
C LYS A 101 -4.14 -5.61 -17.45
N PRO A 102 -4.91 -6.68 -17.19
CA PRO A 102 -4.72 -7.51 -16.01
C PRO A 102 -3.47 -8.38 -16.10
N VAL A 103 -2.80 -8.55 -14.96
CA VAL A 103 -1.77 -9.57 -14.79
C VAL A 103 -2.45 -10.89 -14.42
N LEU A 104 -2.28 -11.90 -15.27
CA LEU A 104 -2.83 -13.25 -15.13
C LEU A 104 -1.67 -14.25 -15.08
N LEU A 105 -1.74 -15.22 -14.15
CA LEU A 105 -0.77 -16.33 -14.08
C LEU A 105 -1.22 -17.58 -14.83
N ARG A 106 -2.52 -17.68 -15.16
CA ARG A 106 -3.11 -18.75 -15.97
C ARG A 106 -4.28 -18.21 -16.79
N ASN A 107 -4.70 -18.95 -17.82
CA ASN A 107 -5.85 -18.59 -18.64
C ASN A 107 -7.16 -18.82 -17.86
N MET A 108 -8.02 -17.81 -17.78
CA MET A 108 -9.31 -17.91 -17.08
C MET A 108 -10.33 -18.82 -17.80
N LYS A 109 -10.08 -19.18 -19.07
CA LYS A 109 -11.01 -19.96 -19.90
C LYS A 109 -10.91 -21.48 -19.70
N GLU A 110 -9.84 -21.96 -19.07
CA GLU A 110 -9.55 -23.40 -18.96
C GLU A 110 -10.31 -24.10 -17.83
N GLU A 111 -11.10 -23.37 -17.02
CA GLU A 111 -11.79 -23.94 -15.87
C GLU A 111 -13.28 -24.21 -16.14
N THR A 112 -13.58 -25.45 -16.53
CA THR A 112 -14.94 -25.99 -16.61
C THR A 112 -15.60 -26.04 -15.21
N GLY A 113 -16.91 -25.74 -15.12
CA GLY A 113 -17.73 -25.95 -13.91
C GLY A 113 -17.90 -24.73 -12.98
N ASN A 114 -18.64 -23.71 -13.41
CA ASN A 114 -18.97 -22.55 -12.57
C ASN A 114 -19.80 -22.94 -11.33
N LEU A 115 -19.27 -22.71 -10.11
CA LEU A 115 -19.99 -22.93 -8.84
C LEU A 115 -20.85 -21.72 -8.42
N GLY A 116 -21.05 -20.75 -9.32
CA GLY A 116 -21.84 -19.53 -9.04
C GLY A 116 -21.14 -18.54 -8.10
N LEU A 117 -19.85 -18.70 -7.83
CA LEU A 117 -19.10 -17.78 -6.97
C LEU A 117 -18.69 -16.53 -7.77
N PRO A 118 -18.58 -15.36 -7.13
CA PRO A 118 -18.16 -14.14 -7.82
C PRO A 118 -16.75 -14.28 -8.39
N VAL A 119 -16.59 -14.13 -9.70
CA VAL A 119 -15.30 -14.15 -10.39
C VAL A 119 -15.04 -12.76 -10.97
N TRP A 120 -13.79 -12.29 -10.89
CA TRP A 120 -13.37 -11.05 -11.51
C TRP A 120 -13.49 -11.15 -13.04
N ASP A 121 -14.39 -10.38 -13.63
CA ASP A 121 -14.54 -10.31 -15.09
C ASP A 121 -15.07 -8.93 -15.51
N PRO A 122 -14.21 -8.05 -16.06
CA PRO A 122 -14.62 -6.70 -16.45
C PRO A 122 -15.61 -6.69 -17.63
N ARG A 123 -15.79 -7.81 -18.34
CA ARG A 123 -16.78 -7.89 -19.44
C ARG A 123 -18.19 -7.94 -18.87
N VAL A 124 -18.38 -8.64 -17.75
CA VAL A 124 -19.67 -8.93 -17.15
C VAL A 124 -19.98 -7.99 -15.98
N ASN A 125 -18.97 -7.67 -15.16
CA ASN A 125 -19.12 -6.83 -13.98
C ASN A 125 -18.61 -5.40 -14.25
N LEU A 126 -19.49 -4.41 -14.08
CA LEU A 126 -19.18 -3.00 -14.25
C LEU A 126 -18.16 -2.48 -13.25
N SER A 127 -18.19 -2.95 -11.98
CA SER A 127 -17.25 -2.47 -10.97
C SER A 127 -15.80 -2.84 -11.31
N ASP A 128 -15.62 -4.02 -11.92
CA ASP A 128 -14.31 -4.55 -12.30
C ASP A 128 -13.63 -3.73 -13.41
N ARG A 129 -14.41 -2.99 -14.22
CA ARG A 129 -13.91 -2.12 -15.29
C ARG A 129 -13.14 -0.91 -14.76
N TYR A 130 -13.41 -0.50 -13.53
CA TYR A 130 -12.78 0.67 -12.90
C TYR A 130 -11.48 0.33 -12.16
N HIS A 131 -11.08 -0.95 -12.12
CA HIS A 131 -9.82 -1.35 -11.49
C HIS A 131 -8.61 -0.81 -12.26
N LEU A 132 -7.74 -0.08 -11.55
CA LEU A 132 -6.66 0.69 -12.17
C LEU A 132 -5.39 -0.12 -12.43
N MET A 133 -5.14 -1.16 -11.62
CA MET A 133 -3.95 -2.01 -11.68
C MET A 133 -4.31 -3.46 -11.30
N PRO A 134 -5.11 -4.18 -12.12
CA PRO A 134 -5.63 -5.50 -11.75
C PRO A 134 -4.55 -6.60 -11.76
N ILE A 135 -4.38 -7.27 -10.62
CA ILE A 135 -3.50 -8.43 -10.45
C ILE A 135 -4.34 -9.58 -9.90
N ILE A 136 -4.61 -10.57 -10.75
CA ILE A 136 -5.69 -11.53 -10.53
C ILE A 136 -5.16 -12.81 -9.90
N THR A 137 -5.84 -13.27 -8.84
CA THR A 137 -5.49 -14.52 -8.18
C THR A 137 -5.70 -15.72 -9.10
N PRO A 138 -4.78 -16.70 -9.14
CA PRO A 138 -4.89 -17.85 -10.03
C PRO A 138 -5.98 -18.84 -9.62
N ALA A 139 -6.23 -18.99 -8.31
CA ALA A 139 -7.21 -19.94 -7.79
C ALA A 139 -8.64 -19.45 -7.98
N TYR A 140 -9.54 -20.36 -8.39
CA TYR A 140 -10.98 -20.10 -8.42
C TYR A 140 -11.57 -19.93 -7.03
N PRO A 141 -12.50 -18.97 -6.79
CA PRO A 141 -12.89 -17.93 -7.72
C PRO A 141 -11.80 -16.85 -7.84
N GLN A 142 -11.42 -16.53 -9.08
CA GLN A 142 -10.38 -15.55 -9.36
C GLN A 142 -10.86 -14.16 -8.94
N GLN A 143 -10.03 -13.41 -8.22
CA GLN A 143 -10.33 -12.09 -7.70
C GLN A 143 -9.18 -11.13 -7.99
N ASN A 144 -9.49 -9.84 -8.09
CA ASN A 144 -8.47 -8.81 -8.14
C ASN A 144 -7.84 -8.62 -6.75
N SER A 145 -6.54 -8.88 -6.59
CA SER A 145 -5.83 -8.69 -5.32
C SER A 145 -5.50 -7.23 -4.99
N THR A 146 -5.66 -6.32 -5.96
CA THR A 146 -5.26 -4.91 -5.89
C THR A 146 -6.43 -3.96 -6.15
N PHE A 147 -7.63 -4.34 -5.72
CA PHE A 147 -8.84 -3.52 -5.85
C PHE A 147 -8.78 -2.18 -5.09
N ASN A 148 -7.88 -2.05 -4.10
CA ASN A 148 -7.70 -0.82 -3.32
C ASN A 148 -6.77 0.20 -3.99
N VAL A 149 -6.13 -0.12 -5.12
CA VAL A 149 -5.21 0.80 -5.80
C VAL A 149 -5.97 2.02 -6.31
N THR A 150 -5.51 3.22 -5.94
CA THR A 150 -6.06 4.51 -6.36
C THR A 150 -5.23 5.12 -7.50
N THR A 151 -5.66 6.28 -8.01
CA THR A 151 -4.91 6.97 -9.08
C THR A 151 -3.54 7.42 -8.58
N SER A 152 -3.46 7.92 -7.34
CA SER A 152 -2.19 8.34 -6.74
C SER A 152 -1.28 7.15 -6.48
N THR A 153 -1.77 6.09 -5.83
CA THR A 153 -0.91 4.95 -5.50
C THR A 153 -0.42 4.24 -6.76
N ARG A 154 -1.26 4.09 -7.80
CA ARG A 154 -0.81 3.58 -9.12
C ARG A 154 0.32 4.43 -9.69
N THR A 155 0.16 5.76 -9.67
CA THR A 155 1.16 6.69 -10.21
C THR A 155 2.49 6.58 -9.46
N ILE A 156 2.43 6.46 -8.12
CA ILE A 156 3.61 6.25 -7.27
C ILE A 156 4.29 4.93 -7.62
N ILE A 157 3.54 3.82 -7.67
CA ILE A 157 4.07 2.49 -7.98
C ILE A 157 4.76 2.47 -9.37
N ILE A 158 4.13 3.03 -10.40
CA ILE A 158 4.70 3.11 -11.75
C ILE A 158 5.99 3.92 -11.76
N ASN A 159 6.03 5.06 -11.06
CA ASN A 159 7.24 5.86 -10.97
C ASN A 159 8.36 5.12 -10.25
N GLU A 160 8.07 4.42 -9.15
CA GLU A 160 9.08 3.63 -8.47
C GLU A 160 9.57 2.44 -9.31
N PHE A 161 8.73 1.82 -10.15
CA PHE A 161 9.20 0.83 -11.13
C PHE A 161 10.17 1.42 -12.15
N LYS A 162 9.90 2.62 -12.66
CA LYS A 162 10.78 3.31 -13.61
C LYS A 162 12.11 3.69 -12.97
N ASN A 163 12.09 4.23 -11.75
CA ASN A 163 13.30 4.56 -10.98
C ASN A 163 14.14 3.31 -10.72
N ALA A 164 13.50 2.23 -10.27
CA ALA A 164 14.17 0.97 -9.99
C ALA A 164 14.77 0.32 -11.24
N LEU A 165 14.09 0.41 -12.40
CA LEU A 165 14.65 -0.04 -13.68
C LEU A 165 15.95 0.70 -14.00
N ALA A 166 15.97 2.04 -13.89
CA ALA A 166 17.16 2.84 -14.16
C ALA A 166 18.34 2.49 -13.23
N ILE A 167 18.05 2.19 -11.95
CA ILE A 167 19.07 1.71 -11.00
C ILE A 167 19.56 0.32 -11.42
N CYS A 168 18.67 -0.60 -11.77
CA CYS A 168 19.04 -1.93 -12.25
C CYS A 168 19.86 -1.90 -13.54
N ASP A 169 19.57 -0.99 -14.48
CA ASP A 169 20.40 -0.75 -15.68
C ASP A 169 21.80 -0.25 -15.30
N SER A 170 21.89 0.63 -14.29
CA SER A 170 23.17 1.13 -13.78
C SER A 170 23.97 0.03 -13.07
N ILE A 171 23.30 -0.86 -12.33
CA ILE A 171 23.93 -2.05 -11.71
C ILE A 171 24.47 -2.99 -12.79
N ALA A 172 23.68 -3.27 -13.82
CA ALA A 172 24.10 -4.13 -14.94
C ALA A 172 25.29 -3.54 -15.71
N ALA A 173 25.38 -2.21 -15.79
CA ALA A 173 26.51 -1.49 -16.39
C ALA A 173 27.73 -1.33 -15.44
N GLY A 174 27.69 -1.86 -14.21
CA GLY A 174 28.76 -1.73 -13.22
C GLY A 174 28.93 -0.32 -12.63
N LYS A 175 27.90 0.54 -12.74
CA LYS A 175 27.93 1.94 -12.28
C LYS A 175 27.23 2.17 -10.93
N ALA A 176 26.53 1.16 -10.42
CA ALA A 176 25.79 1.20 -9.16
C ALA A 176 25.84 -0.18 -8.48
N GLU A 177 25.44 -0.25 -7.22
CA GLU A 177 25.39 -1.46 -6.41
C GLU A 177 23.96 -1.77 -5.96
N TRP A 178 23.71 -3.02 -5.54
CA TRP A 178 22.39 -3.42 -5.02
C TRP A 178 21.92 -2.60 -3.82
N LYS A 179 22.84 -2.05 -3.02
CA LYS A 179 22.48 -1.17 -1.90
C LYS A 179 21.72 0.08 -2.35
N ASP A 180 22.01 0.57 -3.56
CA ASP A 180 21.38 1.77 -4.13
C ASP A 180 19.92 1.49 -4.50
N LEU A 181 19.63 0.28 -5.00
CA LEU A 181 18.24 -0.16 -5.25
C LEU A 181 17.42 -0.21 -3.96
N PHE A 182 18.05 -0.53 -2.83
CA PHE A 182 17.38 -0.68 -1.54
C PHE A 182 17.51 0.54 -0.64
N GLU A 183 18.05 1.66 -1.11
CA GLU A 183 18.10 2.90 -0.33
C GLU A 183 16.67 3.33 0.04
N PRO A 184 16.36 3.65 1.31
CA PRO A 184 14.98 3.95 1.68
C PRO A 184 14.55 5.30 1.13
N VAL A 185 13.29 5.40 0.70
CA VAL A 185 12.74 6.64 0.19
C VAL A 185 12.71 7.73 1.27
N ASN A 186 13.19 8.93 0.98
CA ASN A 186 12.95 10.08 1.85
C ASN A 186 11.58 10.70 1.54
N PHE A 187 10.54 10.11 2.14
CA PHE A 187 9.16 10.57 1.99
C PHE A 187 8.96 12.04 2.41
N PHE A 188 9.56 12.46 3.53
CA PHE A 188 9.35 13.78 4.11
C PHE A 188 10.05 14.92 3.35
N SER A 189 11.06 14.61 2.53
CA SER A 189 11.66 15.59 1.63
C SER A 189 10.91 15.74 0.30
N LYS A 190 10.12 14.73 -0.12
CA LYS A 190 9.43 14.71 -1.42
C LYS A 190 8.34 15.79 -1.52
N TYR A 191 7.59 16.04 -0.44
CA TYR A 191 6.39 16.90 -0.47
C TYR A 191 6.57 18.19 0.31
N ARG A 192 5.91 19.28 -0.11
CA ARG A 192 5.94 20.57 0.61
C ARG A 192 4.85 20.65 1.68
N HIS A 193 3.75 19.94 1.46
CA HIS A 193 2.56 19.92 2.30
C HIS A 193 2.22 18.49 2.69
N PHE A 194 1.72 18.34 3.91
CA PHE A 194 1.31 17.07 4.47
C PHE A 194 -0.01 17.22 5.20
N ILE A 195 -0.77 16.13 5.26
CA ILE A 195 -1.82 15.93 6.25
C ILE A 195 -1.27 14.95 7.28
N ALA A 196 -1.22 15.36 8.54
CA ALA A 196 -0.96 14.49 9.67
C ALA A 196 -2.30 13.97 10.21
N LEU A 197 -2.50 12.66 10.19
CA LEU A 197 -3.60 11.99 10.86
C LEU A 197 -3.09 11.51 12.22
N ILE A 198 -3.64 12.04 13.30
CA ILE A 198 -3.21 11.79 14.68
C ILE A 198 -4.31 11.01 15.38
N ILE A 199 -3.95 9.88 15.97
CA ILE A 199 -4.89 8.94 16.57
C ILE A 199 -4.48 8.68 18.02
N THR A 200 -5.40 8.96 18.94
CA THR A 200 -5.29 8.67 20.37
C THR A 200 -6.22 7.51 20.69
N SER A 201 -5.77 6.25 20.64
CA SER A 201 -6.56 5.12 21.16
C SER A 201 -5.79 3.79 21.10
N GLN A 202 -6.52 2.71 21.41
CA GLN A 202 -6.10 1.32 21.38
C GLN A 202 -5.76 0.78 19.97
N PRO A 203 -4.97 -0.31 19.86
CA PRO A 203 -4.56 -0.91 18.59
C PRO A 203 -5.71 -1.26 17.62
N GLU A 204 -6.89 -1.62 18.15
CA GLU A 204 -8.06 -1.96 17.32
C GLU A 204 -8.57 -0.74 16.52
N TRP A 205 -8.56 0.44 17.13
CA TRP A 205 -8.96 1.69 16.48
C TRP A 205 -7.96 2.08 15.40
N ILE A 206 -6.66 1.98 15.71
CA ILE A 206 -5.54 2.19 14.79
C ILE A 206 -5.73 1.34 13.52
N GLY A 207 -6.02 0.04 13.67
CA GLY A 207 -6.26 -0.85 12.54
C GLY A 207 -7.52 -0.51 11.74
N LEU A 208 -8.61 -0.09 12.41
CA LEU A 208 -9.82 0.35 11.72
C LEU A 208 -9.56 1.62 10.90
N VAL A 209 -8.89 2.61 11.46
CA VAL A 209 -8.56 3.85 10.75
C VAL A 209 -7.65 3.55 9.56
N GLU A 210 -6.59 2.75 9.75
CA GLU A 210 -5.67 2.33 8.68
C GLU A 210 -6.44 1.74 7.48
N SER A 211 -7.44 0.88 7.75
CA SER A 211 -8.26 0.25 6.71
C SER A 211 -9.09 1.23 5.86
N LYS A 212 -9.26 2.47 6.34
CA LYS A 212 -10.09 3.52 5.73
C LYS A 212 -9.28 4.70 5.20
N ILE A 213 -8.00 4.88 5.53
CA ILE A 213 -7.19 6.02 5.06
C ILE A 213 -7.23 6.15 3.52
N ARG A 214 -7.29 5.03 2.79
CA ARG A 214 -7.46 5.02 1.33
C ARG A 214 -8.70 5.78 0.84
N LEU A 215 -9.76 5.87 1.64
CA LEU A 215 -10.98 6.62 1.30
C LEU A 215 -10.72 8.12 1.32
N LEU A 216 -9.93 8.60 2.30
CA LEU A 216 -9.47 9.98 2.34
C LEU A 216 -8.60 10.29 1.13
N VAL A 217 -7.61 9.42 0.81
CA VAL A 217 -6.78 9.57 -0.40
C VAL A 217 -7.64 9.67 -1.66
N HIS A 218 -8.64 8.80 -1.81
CA HIS A 218 -9.56 8.83 -2.94
C HIS A 218 -10.41 10.12 -3.00
N SER A 219 -10.80 10.69 -1.85
CA SER A 219 -11.51 11.99 -1.81
C SER A 219 -10.59 13.13 -2.24
N LEU A 220 -9.36 13.15 -1.73
CA LEU A 220 -8.35 14.15 -2.08
C LEU A 220 -8.03 14.16 -3.59
N GLU A 221 -7.98 12.99 -4.22
CA GLU A 221 -7.77 12.85 -5.67
C GLU A 221 -8.85 13.48 -6.56
N LYS A 222 -10.05 13.77 -6.00
CA LYS A 222 -11.14 14.40 -6.76
C LYS A 222 -10.94 15.91 -6.93
N HIS A 223 -10.09 16.51 -6.10
CA HIS A 223 -9.77 17.93 -6.19
C HIS A 223 -8.80 18.17 -7.34
N LYS A 224 -9.22 18.96 -8.35
CA LYS A 224 -8.42 19.23 -9.57
C LYS A 224 -7.02 19.79 -9.29
N CYS A 225 -6.90 20.54 -8.20
CA CYS A 225 -5.66 21.18 -7.75
C CYS A 225 -4.69 20.20 -7.07
N ILE A 226 -5.17 19.03 -6.61
CA ILE A 226 -4.33 17.98 -6.02
C ILE A 226 -3.91 17.02 -7.12
N LYS A 227 -2.65 17.13 -7.53
CA LYS A 227 -2.04 16.22 -8.50
C LYS A 227 -1.81 14.82 -7.93
N LEU A 228 -1.42 14.74 -6.65
CA LEU A 228 -1.06 13.47 -6.00
C LEU A 228 -1.27 13.55 -4.48
N ALA A 229 -1.90 12.52 -3.92
CA ALA A 229 -1.96 12.28 -2.47
C ALA A 229 -1.22 10.97 -2.13
N HIS A 230 -0.07 11.08 -1.47
CA HIS A 230 0.83 9.97 -1.16
C HIS A 230 0.76 9.65 0.34
N VAL A 231 0.06 8.58 0.72
CA VAL A 231 0.09 8.07 2.10
C VAL A 231 1.37 7.29 2.39
N ASN A 232 2.10 7.66 3.45
CA ASN A 232 3.24 6.89 3.95
C ASN A 232 2.74 5.65 4.73
N PRO A 233 3.17 4.43 4.38
CA PRO A 233 2.76 3.24 5.10
C PRO A 233 3.29 3.10 6.53
N ASN A 234 4.34 3.82 6.88
CA ASN A 234 4.91 3.75 8.22
C ASN A 234 4.12 4.63 9.19
N THR A 235 3.89 4.10 10.39
CA THR A 235 3.33 4.83 11.53
C THR A 235 4.44 5.46 12.35
N TYR A 236 4.10 6.55 13.02
CA TYR A 236 5.00 7.26 13.93
C TYR A 236 4.28 7.48 15.25
N THR A 237 4.93 7.16 16.37
CA THR A 237 4.34 7.34 17.69
C THR A 237 4.96 8.53 18.42
N ARG A 238 4.18 9.14 19.30
CA ARG A 238 4.66 10.15 20.24
C ARG A 238 3.95 9.99 21.57
N THR A 239 4.70 10.09 22.66
CA THR A 239 4.13 10.17 24.00
C THR A 239 3.78 11.62 24.32
N VAL A 240 2.53 11.86 24.71
CA VAL A 240 2.09 13.17 25.19
C VAL A 240 1.92 13.07 26.70
N SER A 241 2.75 13.80 27.44
CA SER A 241 2.56 14.03 28.88
C SER A 241 1.48 15.10 29.06
N ASN A 242 0.41 14.76 29.78
CA ASN A 242 -0.63 15.72 30.14
C ASN A 242 -0.01 16.73 31.13
N ALA A 243 0.42 17.89 30.65
CA ALA A 243 1.01 18.94 31.49
C ALA A 243 -0.01 19.72 32.35
N ASN A 244 -1.27 19.26 32.42
CA ASN A 244 -2.37 19.91 33.13
C ASN A 244 -3.07 18.96 34.10
N GLU A 245 -2.33 18.31 35.01
CA GLU A 245 -2.91 17.95 36.30
C GLU A 245 -2.39 18.95 37.33
N ASP A 246 -3.26 19.91 37.66
CA ASP A 246 -3.04 20.82 38.78
C ASP A 246 -2.61 20.02 40.01
N SER A 247 -1.56 20.51 40.63
CA SER A 247 -1.00 20.06 41.90
C SER A 247 -2.05 20.13 43.02
N ASN A 248 -2.85 19.09 43.20
CA ASN A 248 -3.40 18.64 44.50
C ASN A 248 -4.43 17.51 44.31
N SER A 249 -3.95 16.27 44.23
CA SER A 249 -4.64 15.16 44.90
C SER A 249 -3.71 13.94 44.99
N ASN A 250 -3.44 13.51 46.23
CA ASN A 250 -2.88 12.20 46.51
C ASN A 250 -3.90 11.15 46.08
N SER A 251 -3.80 10.70 44.83
CA SER A 251 -4.42 9.45 44.40
C SER A 251 -3.42 8.72 43.50
N GLU A 252 -3.07 7.50 43.89
CA GLU A 252 -2.35 6.53 43.07
C GLU A 252 -3.18 6.23 41.82
N LYS A 253 -3.08 7.11 40.81
CA LYS A 253 -3.64 6.89 39.48
C LYS A 253 -2.48 6.56 38.56
N SER A 254 -2.59 5.39 37.96
CA SER A 254 -1.76 4.92 36.86
C SER A 254 -1.44 6.06 35.89
N ASN A 255 -0.17 6.43 35.77
CA ASN A 255 0.35 7.24 34.67
C ASN A 255 0.07 6.50 33.35
N SER A 256 -1.13 6.66 32.78
CA SER A 256 -1.40 6.20 31.42
C SER A 256 -0.79 7.24 30.48
N GLU A 257 0.46 7.02 30.10
CA GLU A 257 1.09 7.73 29.00
C GLU A 257 0.17 7.65 27.76
N ASN A 258 -0.39 8.78 27.34
CA ASN A 258 -1.21 8.83 26.14
C ASN A 258 -0.29 8.77 24.92
N VAL A 259 -0.22 7.60 24.29
CA VAL A 259 0.54 7.39 23.06
C VAL A 259 -0.32 7.77 21.86
N GLU A 260 0.13 8.77 21.12
CA GLU A 260 -0.45 9.16 19.83
C GLU A 260 0.21 8.36 18.71
N THR A 261 -0.58 7.79 17.80
CA THR A 261 -0.10 7.19 16.57
C THR A 261 -0.45 8.09 15.39
N MET A 262 0.53 8.34 14.52
CA MET A 262 0.42 9.28 13.42
C MET A 262 0.70 8.63 12.07
N TRP A 263 -0.10 9.01 11.07
CA TRP A 263 0.18 8.79 9.64
C TRP A 263 0.35 10.13 8.94
N PHE A 264 1.12 10.10 7.85
CA PHE A 264 1.34 11.28 7.01
C PHE A 264 0.92 11.01 5.57
N ILE A 265 0.16 11.94 5.01
CA ILE A 265 -0.20 11.98 3.59
C ILE A 265 0.49 13.19 2.97
N GLY A 266 1.45 12.94 2.08
CA GLY A 266 2.14 13.98 1.32
C GLY A 266 1.28 14.46 0.17
N LEU A 267 1.16 15.77 0.01
CA LEU A 267 0.37 16.40 -1.04
C LEU A 267 1.28 17.05 -2.08
N GLN A 268 0.96 16.80 -3.35
CA GLN A 268 1.51 17.51 -4.49
C GLN A 268 0.39 18.26 -5.19
N PHE A 269 0.51 19.57 -5.27
CA PHE A 269 -0.42 20.43 -5.99
C PHE A 269 0.06 20.67 -7.43
N ASP A 270 -0.87 20.98 -8.32
CA ASP A 270 -0.52 21.48 -9.64
C ASP A 270 0.03 22.91 -9.54
N LYS A 271 1.08 23.19 -10.32
CA LYS A 271 1.90 24.42 -10.21
C LYS A 271 1.14 25.71 -10.57
N SER A 272 -0.06 25.59 -11.11
CA SER A 272 -0.77 26.68 -11.80
C SER A 272 -1.76 27.44 -10.92
N GLU A 273 -1.96 27.04 -9.66
CA GLU A 273 -2.97 27.67 -8.81
C GLU A 273 -2.35 28.20 -7.50
N VAL A 274 -2.78 29.39 -7.08
CA VAL A 274 -2.54 29.90 -5.72
C VAL A 274 -3.54 29.18 -4.82
N VAL A 275 -3.07 28.12 -4.17
CA VAL A 275 -3.96 27.12 -3.61
C VAL A 275 -4.31 27.42 -2.15
N ASN A 276 -5.47 28.03 -1.91
CA ASN A 276 -6.16 27.98 -0.62
C ASN A 276 -7.28 26.93 -0.71
N ILE A 277 -6.92 25.64 -0.62
CA ILE A 277 -7.92 24.56 -0.62
C ILE A 277 -8.42 24.33 0.79
N ASP A 278 -9.74 24.34 0.92
CA ASP A 278 -10.40 23.80 2.10
C ASP A 278 -10.59 22.28 1.98
N LEU A 279 -9.84 21.53 2.79
CA LEU A 279 -9.95 20.06 2.90
C LEU A 279 -10.84 19.63 4.07
N THR A 280 -11.45 20.59 4.78
CA THR A 280 -12.23 20.32 6.00
C THR A 280 -13.39 19.39 5.74
N THR A 281 -14.06 19.53 4.59
CA THR A 281 -15.19 18.68 4.22
C THR A 281 -14.75 17.23 3.99
N ASP A 282 -13.68 16.99 3.23
CA ASP A 282 -13.15 15.64 2.98
C ASP A 282 -12.73 14.93 4.27
N ILE A 283 -12.02 15.68 5.13
CA ILE A 283 -11.57 15.21 6.44
C ILE A 283 -12.77 14.84 7.31
N ARG A 284 -13.80 15.70 7.38
CA ARG A 284 -14.99 15.46 8.18
C ARG A 284 -15.76 14.22 7.70
N ILE A 285 -15.94 14.08 6.39
CA ILE A 285 -16.59 12.90 5.79
C ILE A 285 -15.81 11.63 6.11
N PHE A 286 -14.47 11.69 6.03
CA PHE A 286 -13.60 10.58 6.41
C PHE A 286 -13.80 10.19 7.88
N ILE A 287 -13.66 11.14 8.82
CA ILE A 287 -13.81 10.89 10.26
C ILE A 287 -15.18 10.26 10.56
N GLU A 288 -16.25 10.83 9.99
CA GLU A 288 -17.61 10.32 10.19
C GLU A 288 -17.76 8.90 9.62
N THR A 289 -17.18 8.61 8.45
CA THR A 289 -17.21 7.26 7.86
C THR A 289 -16.52 6.23 8.75
N VAL A 290 -15.37 6.58 9.34
CA VAL A 290 -14.66 5.68 10.26
C VAL A 290 -15.49 5.48 11.53
N ARG A 291 -16.04 6.55 12.10
CA ARG A 291 -16.90 6.52 13.28
C ARG A 291 -18.14 5.65 13.07
N GLN A 292 -18.86 5.85 11.97
CA GLN A 292 -20.04 5.05 11.63
C GLN A 292 -19.69 3.57 11.44
N THR A 293 -18.54 3.26 10.83
CA THR A 293 -18.07 1.88 10.71
C THR A 293 -17.81 1.26 12.10
N ALA A 294 -17.19 2.01 13.02
CA ALA A 294 -16.96 1.53 14.38
C ALA A 294 -18.27 1.25 15.13
N ILE A 295 -19.24 2.16 15.02
CA ILE A 295 -20.57 2.01 15.63
C ILE A 295 -21.28 0.75 15.09
N GLN A 296 -21.33 0.60 13.76
CA GLN A 296 -21.96 -0.56 13.12
C GLN A 296 -21.29 -1.89 13.50
N SER A 297 -19.98 -1.87 13.76
CA SER A 297 -19.24 -3.04 14.21
C SER A 297 -19.27 -3.27 15.73
N GLN A 298 -20.00 -2.44 16.50
CA GLN A 298 -20.06 -2.46 17.97
C GLN A 298 -18.69 -2.30 18.65
N ARG A 299 -17.77 -1.56 18.02
CA ARG A 299 -16.40 -1.34 18.50
C ARG A 299 -16.10 0.11 18.91
N TYR A 300 -17.09 0.99 18.80
CA TYR A 300 -16.92 2.41 19.12
C TYR A 300 -16.76 2.63 20.63
N ARG A 301 -15.83 3.52 21.00
CA ARG A 301 -15.65 4.02 22.37
C ARG A 301 -15.46 5.54 22.33
N GLU A 302 -15.82 6.24 23.40
CA GLU A 302 -15.79 7.71 23.44
C GLU A 302 -14.37 8.31 23.43
N ASP A 303 -13.37 7.54 23.84
CA ASP A 303 -11.95 7.90 23.80
C ASP A 303 -11.35 7.79 22.38
N MET A 304 -12.05 7.18 21.43
CA MET A 304 -11.60 7.05 20.04
C MET A 304 -11.71 8.37 19.28
N LYS A 305 -10.59 9.08 19.18
CA LYS A 305 -10.49 10.35 18.44
C LYS A 305 -9.56 10.23 17.24
N ILE A 306 -9.88 10.97 16.19
CA ILE A 306 -9.02 11.21 15.03
C ILE A 306 -8.89 12.72 14.95
N ASP A 307 -7.67 13.21 15.10
CA ASP A 307 -7.32 14.60 14.82
C ASP A 307 -6.55 14.67 13.49
N THR A 308 -6.71 15.77 12.78
CA THR A 308 -6.08 15.97 11.48
C THR A 308 -5.50 17.36 11.37
N LYS A 309 -4.23 17.47 11.01
CA LYS A 309 -3.55 18.76 10.86
C LYS A 309 -2.91 18.89 9.49
N HIS A 310 -3.06 20.06 8.89
CA HIS A 310 -2.20 20.46 7.78
C HIS A 310 -0.83 20.83 8.33
N VAL A 311 0.23 20.26 7.75
CA VAL A 311 1.60 20.47 8.20
C VAL A 311 2.46 20.84 7.00
N LYS A 312 3.14 21.99 7.05
CA LYS A 312 4.15 22.34 6.05
C LYS A 312 5.42 21.56 6.36
N ARG A 313 6.25 21.28 5.35
CA ARG A 313 7.52 20.55 5.54
C ARG A 313 8.39 21.13 6.67
N LYS A 314 8.45 22.46 6.77
CA LYS A 314 9.22 23.19 7.80
C LYS A 314 8.72 22.95 9.24
N GLU A 315 7.46 22.53 9.40
CA GLU A 315 6.84 22.25 10.69
C GLU A 315 6.96 20.78 11.09
N LEU A 316 7.45 19.88 10.21
CA LEU A 316 7.54 18.45 10.51
C LEU A 316 8.44 18.13 11.71
N SER A 317 9.39 19.00 12.06
CA SER A 317 10.27 18.82 13.23
C SER A 317 9.53 18.88 14.57
N SER A 318 8.34 19.49 14.63
CA SER A 318 7.50 19.42 15.82
C SER A 318 6.72 18.10 15.91
N TYR A 319 6.72 17.29 14.84
CA TYR A 319 5.99 16.03 14.81
C TYR A 319 6.84 14.77 14.82
N LEU A 320 8.04 14.86 14.23
CA LEU A 320 8.89 13.72 13.96
C LEU A 320 10.27 13.92 14.55
N PRO A 321 10.89 12.85 15.06
CA PRO A 321 12.22 12.94 15.62
C PRO A 321 13.26 13.23 14.50
N PRO A 322 14.39 13.90 14.82
CA PRO A 322 15.36 14.33 13.81
C PRO A 322 15.91 13.19 12.95
N GLU A 323 16.00 11.97 13.46
CA GLU A 323 16.51 10.79 12.75
C GLU A 323 15.63 10.41 11.55
N VAL A 324 14.32 10.67 11.64
CA VAL A 324 13.37 10.45 10.56
C VAL A 324 13.51 11.52 9.48
N LEU A 325 13.82 12.75 9.88
CA LEU A 325 13.95 13.91 8.98
C LEU A 325 15.34 14.03 8.33
N LYS A 326 16.40 13.64 9.04
CA LYS A 326 17.81 13.70 8.63
C LYS A 326 18.23 12.62 7.63
N LYS A 327 17.32 11.71 7.21
CA LYS A 327 17.54 10.82 6.06
C LYS A 327 17.54 11.60 4.72
N THR A 328 18.09 12.82 4.69
CA THR A 328 18.39 13.53 3.44
C THR A 328 19.40 12.71 2.64
N PRO A 329 19.15 12.46 1.35
CA PRO A 329 20.19 11.87 0.51
C PRO A 329 21.42 12.78 0.56
N LYS A 330 22.61 12.19 0.65
CA LYS A 330 23.78 12.84 0.06
C LYS A 330 23.37 13.15 -1.38
N SER A 331 23.52 14.40 -1.80
CA SER A 331 23.22 14.85 -3.15
C SER A 331 23.88 13.93 -4.19
N GLY A 332 23.12 12.95 -4.72
CA GLY A 332 23.51 12.17 -5.87
C GLY A 332 23.49 13.10 -7.07
N LYS A 333 24.65 13.26 -7.70
CA LYS A 333 24.83 14.04 -8.92
C LYS A 333 23.70 13.74 -9.90
N VAL A 334 22.99 14.78 -10.32
CA VAL A 334 22.23 14.77 -11.58
C VAL A 334 23.26 14.50 -12.67
N ILE A 335 23.39 13.25 -13.09
CA ILE A 335 24.05 12.94 -14.35
C ILE A 335 23.01 13.32 -15.40
N LYS A 336 23.27 14.46 -16.06
CA LYS A 336 22.56 14.91 -17.25
C LYS A 336 22.68 13.89 -18.37
#